data_AF-A0A3B1DXL4-F1
#
_entry.id   AF-A0A3B1DXL4-F1
#
_cell.length_a   1.000
_cell.length_b   1.000
_cell.length_c   1.000
_cell.angle_alpha   90.00
_cell.angle_beta   90.00
_cell.angle_gamma   90.00
#
_symmetry.space_group_name_H-M   'P 1'
#
loop_
_entity.id
_entity.type
_entity.pdbx_description
1 polymer ?
#
loop_
_entity_poly.entity_id
_entity_poly.type
_entity_poly.pdbx_seq_one_letter_code
_entity_poly.pdbx_strand_id
1 'polypeptide(L)'
;SASVSGNNGSWGVHGRILPQLEQGNLYNNVDLSSAWDCQSVISGLHIPTYTCPSDPGTGQARTFTDSRPTLIPTTYGFNYGTWFVFDPATGRGGDGLFYPNASLSFRDATDGSSNTLLAAEVKAWTNYTRNVQPPSTTAPSNVAEALAAVTAGAGGQLKPTGHTEWPDGRVHHSGITTTLTPNTSVGYVFDGVTYEDYNSWQEGKKGTGEGPTYAIITSRSYHTGAVNIVLFDGSARSISENIDLSIWRALGTRAGNEVPKEY
;
A
#
# COMPACT_ATOMS: atom_id res chain seq x y z
N SER A 1 -5.97 10.68 -15.30
CA SER A 1 -4.87 9.97 -15.97
C SER A 1 -3.59 10.77 -15.82
N ALA A 2 -2.57 10.23 -15.16
CA ALA A 2 -1.22 10.81 -15.16
C ALA A 2 -0.38 10.10 -16.23
N SER A 3 0.48 10.84 -16.95
CA SER A 3 1.36 10.29 -17.98
C SER A 3 2.46 9.43 -17.33
N VAL A 4 2.53 8.15 -17.73
CA VAL A 4 3.47 7.14 -17.18
C VAL A 4 4.83 7.23 -17.87
N SER A 5 5.39 8.45 -18.01
CA SER A 5 6.70 8.67 -18.62
C SER A 5 7.66 9.33 -17.64
N GLY A 6 7.96 8.62 -16.56
CA GLY A 6 8.97 8.96 -15.56
C GLY A 6 8.88 8.03 -14.35
N ASN A 7 10.01 7.73 -13.70
CA ASN A 7 9.94 7.26 -12.31
C ASN A 7 9.19 8.33 -11.50
N ASN A 8 8.32 7.93 -10.57
CA ASN A 8 7.64 8.83 -9.63
C ASN A 8 6.57 9.76 -10.24
N GLY A 9 6.15 9.51 -11.49
CA GLY A 9 5.04 10.22 -12.14
C GLY A 9 3.65 9.91 -11.58
N SER A 10 3.50 8.81 -10.83
CA SER A 10 2.22 8.36 -10.31
C SER A 10 1.99 8.87 -8.88
N TRP A 11 1.13 9.88 -8.75
CA TRP A 11 0.60 10.32 -7.45
C TRP A 11 -0.36 9.29 -6.86
N GLY A 12 -0.09 8.90 -5.62
CA GLY A 12 -0.92 8.02 -4.81
C GLY A 12 -2.19 8.66 -4.28
N VAL A 13 -2.99 7.85 -3.60
CA VAL A 13 -4.29 8.27 -3.05
C VAL A 13 -4.14 9.46 -2.11
N HIS A 14 -3.12 9.45 -1.25
CA HIS A 14 -2.79 10.54 -0.34
C HIS A 14 -2.79 11.91 -1.04
N GLY A 15 -1.98 12.11 -2.08
CA GLY A 15 -1.95 13.39 -2.81
C GLY A 15 -3.27 13.77 -3.49
N ARG A 16 -4.10 12.78 -3.84
CA ARG A 16 -5.40 13.02 -4.49
C ARG A 16 -6.50 13.41 -3.51
N ILE A 17 -6.39 13.02 -2.23
CA ILE A 17 -7.39 13.31 -1.20
C ILE A 17 -7.09 14.56 -0.37
N LEU A 18 -6.05 15.32 -0.71
CA LEU A 18 -5.69 16.55 0.00
C LEU A 18 -6.88 17.52 0.20
N PRO A 19 -7.75 17.77 -0.80
CA PRO A 19 -8.90 18.65 -0.62
C PRO A 19 -9.89 18.14 0.43
N GLN A 20 -10.03 16.82 0.60
CA GLN A 20 -10.92 16.19 1.58
C GLN A 20 -10.34 16.20 3.00
N LEU A 21 -9.09 16.60 3.17
CA LEU A 21 -8.37 16.65 4.44
C LEU A 21 -8.05 18.08 4.89
N GLU A 22 -8.81 19.06 4.41
CA GLU A 22 -8.57 20.48 4.65
C GLU A 22 -7.18 20.96 4.19
N GLN A 23 -6.54 20.24 3.26
CA GLN A 23 -5.25 20.59 2.65
C GLN A 23 -5.42 21.29 1.30
N GLY A 24 -6.48 22.09 1.15
CA GLY A 24 -6.81 22.78 -0.11
C GLY A 24 -5.70 23.73 -0.59
N ASN A 25 -5.02 24.43 0.32
CA ASN A 25 -3.89 25.28 -0.04
C ASN A 25 -2.73 24.46 -0.62
N LEU A 26 -2.38 23.33 -0.01
CA LEU A 26 -1.33 22.46 -0.54
C LEU A 26 -1.71 21.90 -1.91
N TYR A 27 -2.95 21.43 -2.06
CA TYR A 27 -3.45 20.89 -3.33
C TYR A 27 -3.31 21.89 -4.48
N ASN A 28 -3.58 23.17 -4.23
CA ASN A 28 -3.43 24.23 -5.24
C ASN A 28 -1.97 24.53 -5.63
N ASN A 29 -1.00 24.13 -4.80
CA ASN A 29 0.43 24.36 -5.04
C ASN A 29 1.16 23.10 -5.56
N VAL A 30 0.46 21.97 -5.64
CA VAL A 30 0.99 20.69 -6.15
C VAL A 30 0.41 20.41 -7.53
N ASP A 31 1.25 19.96 -8.46
CA ASP A 31 0.83 19.46 -9.77
C ASP A 31 0.75 17.93 -9.76
N LEU A 32 -0.46 17.38 -9.64
CA LEU A 32 -0.70 15.94 -9.68
C LEU A 32 -0.51 15.29 -11.06
N SER A 33 -0.27 16.10 -12.10
CA SER A 33 0.05 15.62 -13.46
C SER A 33 1.56 15.49 -13.71
N SER A 34 2.38 16.08 -12.84
CA SER A 34 3.84 16.00 -12.87
C SER A 34 4.36 15.05 -11.80
N ALA A 35 5.60 14.58 -11.96
CA ALA A 35 6.24 13.73 -10.95
C ALA A 35 6.33 14.46 -9.60
N TRP A 36 6.14 13.72 -8.50
CA TRP A 36 6.16 14.33 -7.16
C TRP A 36 7.57 14.72 -6.72
N ASP A 37 8.59 14.07 -7.27
CA ASP A 37 9.98 14.15 -6.84
C ASP A 37 10.72 15.42 -7.32
N CYS A 38 10.08 16.22 -8.18
CA CYS A 38 10.54 17.56 -8.56
C CYS A 38 9.83 18.70 -7.83
N GLN A 39 8.88 18.40 -6.93
CA GLN A 39 8.02 19.40 -6.30
C GLN A 39 8.50 19.72 -4.88
N SER A 40 9.24 20.82 -4.71
CA SER A 40 9.81 21.19 -3.40
C SER A 40 8.76 21.58 -2.34
N VAL A 41 7.53 21.90 -2.75
CA VAL A 41 6.43 22.29 -1.85
C VAL A 41 6.05 21.20 -0.84
N ILE A 42 6.29 19.93 -1.17
CA ILE A 42 6.02 18.79 -0.27
C ILE A 42 7.21 18.44 0.64
N SER A 43 8.35 19.14 0.51
CA SER A 43 9.56 18.83 1.27
C SER A 43 9.39 19.10 2.76
N GLY A 44 9.56 18.07 3.58
CA GLY A 44 9.42 18.12 5.04
C GLY A 44 7.98 18.29 5.52
N LEU A 45 6.99 18.20 4.62
CA LEU A 45 5.60 18.39 4.97
C LEU A 45 5.10 17.22 5.83
N HIS A 46 4.62 17.55 7.02
CA HIS A 46 3.90 16.62 7.88
C HIS A 46 2.40 16.88 7.78
N ILE A 47 1.65 15.89 7.29
CA ILE A 47 0.18 15.88 7.32
C ILE A 47 -0.23 14.92 8.44
N PRO A 48 -0.67 15.42 9.61
CA PRO A 48 -0.91 14.57 10.78
C PRO A 48 -1.89 13.43 10.52
N THR A 49 -2.88 13.63 9.64
CA THR A 49 -3.88 12.62 9.26
C THR A 49 -3.29 11.39 8.56
N TYR A 50 -2.04 11.46 8.06
CA TYR A 50 -1.35 10.32 7.46
C TYR A 50 -0.54 9.49 8.46
N THR A 51 -0.50 9.91 9.73
CA THR A 51 0.38 9.30 10.73
C THR A 51 -0.37 8.93 12.00
N CYS A 52 -0.16 7.71 12.48
CA CYS A 52 -0.61 7.21 13.76
C CYS A 52 0.44 7.58 14.82
N PRO A 53 0.10 8.35 15.88
CA PRO A 53 1.06 8.77 16.90
C PRO A 53 1.78 7.62 17.64
N SER A 54 1.24 6.40 17.59
CA SER A 54 1.84 5.21 18.22
C SER A 54 2.95 4.58 17.39
N ASP A 55 3.10 4.93 16.12
CA ASP A 55 4.20 4.43 15.29
C ASP A 55 5.47 5.31 15.50
N PRO A 56 6.57 4.73 16.01
CA PRO A 56 7.80 5.45 16.33
C PRO A 56 8.53 5.98 15.08
N GLY A 57 8.21 5.48 13.89
CA GLY A 57 8.79 5.91 12.62
C GLY A 57 8.13 7.15 12.02
N THR A 58 7.00 7.62 12.55
CA THR A 58 6.25 8.77 11.99
C THR A 58 7.02 10.08 11.95
N GLY A 59 7.93 10.31 12.91
CA GLY A 59 8.80 11.50 12.93
C GLY A 59 10.07 11.36 12.10
N GLN A 60 10.35 10.17 11.55
CA GLN A 60 11.61 9.90 10.87
C GLN A 60 11.52 10.29 9.39
N ALA A 61 11.99 11.49 9.08
CA ALA A 61 12.06 11.99 7.73
C ALA A 61 12.98 11.15 6.83
N ARG A 62 12.55 10.93 5.59
CA ARG A 62 13.36 10.35 4.53
C ARG A 62 13.97 11.46 3.69
N THR A 63 15.28 11.63 3.82
CA THR A 63 16.08 12.57 3.04
C THR A 63 16.73 11.89 1.85
N PHE A 64 16.86 12.60 0.74
CA PHE A 64 17.49 12.09 -0.48
C PHE A 64 18.74 12.90 -0.83
N THR A 65 19.74 12.23 -1.42
CA THR A 65 21.00 12.88 -1.84
C THR A 65 20.93 13.50 -3.24
N ASP A 66 19.85 13.24 -3.97
CA ASP A 66 19.62 13.65 -5.37
C ASP A 66 18.63 14.82 -5.49
N SER A 67 18.59 15.69 -4.48
CA SER A 67 17.75 16.92 -4.44
C SER A 67 16.23 16.72 -4.44
N ARG A 68 15.74 15.47 -4.34
CA ARG A 68 14.32 15.20 -4.15
C ARG A 68 13.81 15.77 -2.81
N PRO A 69 12.51 16.15 -2.73
CA PRO A 69 11.94 16.65 -1.49
C PRO A 69 12.11 15.62 -0.37
N THR A 70 12.44 16.11 0.83
CA THR A 70 12.43 15.28 2.04
C THR A 70 10.98 14.87 2.33
N LEU A 71 10.72 13.62 2.69
CA LEU A 71 9.36 13.15 2.93
C LEU A 71 9.18 12.65 4.36
N ILE A 72 7.98 12.87 4.89
CA ILE A 72 7.54 12.26 6.14
C ILE A 72 6.77 10.98 5.80
N PRO A 73 6.99 9.85 6.52
CA PRO A 73 6.28 8.61 6.25
C PRO A 73 4.76 8.71 6.43
N THR A 74 4.04 7.75 5.84
CA THR A 74 2.64 7.47 6.17
C THR A 74 2.55 6.17 6.97
N THR A 75 1.53 6.05 7.80
CA THR A 75 1.20 4.83 8.55
C THR A 75 -0.23 4.37 8.28
N TYR A 76 -0.84 4.89 7.21
CA TYR A 76 -2.13 4.43 6.70
C TYR A 76 -1.97 4.10 5.21
N GLY A 77 -2.28 2.87 4.84
CA GLY A 77 -2.25 2.40 3.47
C GLY A 77 -3.66 2.15 2.94
N PHE A 78 -3.88 2.42 1.66
CA PHE A 78 -5.16 2.21 0.98
C PHE A 78 -5.29 0.79 0.45
N ASN A 79 -6.51 0.27 0.36
CA ASN A 79 -6.76 -1.11 -0.05
C ASN A 79 -6.50 -1.37 -1.55
N TYR A 80 -5.41 -2.08 -1.86
CA TYR A 80 -5.03 -2.47 -3.22
C TYR A 80 -5.44 -3.91 -3.58
N GLY A 81 -6.23 -4.55 -2.71
CA GLY A 81 -6.82 -5.87 -2.94
C GLY A 81 -6.05 -7.01 -2.27
N THR A 82 -6.32 -8.22 -2.73
CA THR A 82 -5.88 -9.44 -2.04
C THR A 82 -4.42 -9.79 -2.33
N TRP A 83 -3.97 -9.74 -3.58
CA TRP A 83 -2.66 -10.26 -3.98
C TRP A 83 -2.18 -9.67 -5.30
N PHE A 84 -2.97 -9.87 -6.37
CA PHE A 84 -2.73 -9.26 -7.67
C PHE A 84 -3.18 -7.80 -7.62
N VAL A 85 -2.26 -6.87 -7.94
CA VAL A 85 -2.51 -5.43 -7.84
C VAL A 85 -2.75 -4.82 -9.22
N PHE A 86 -1.89 -5.11 -10.18
CA PHE A 86 -1.94 -4.45 -11.49
C PHE A 86 -1.13 -5.19 -12.56
N ASP A 87 -1.61 -5.17 -13.80
CA ASP A 87 -0.84 -5.56 -14.98
C ASP A 87 -0.64 -4.35 -15.90
N PRO A 88 0.60 -3.84 -16.04
CA PRO A 88 0.86 -2.67 -16.87
C PRO A 88 0.71 -2.93 -18.37
N ALA A 89 0.78 -4.19 -18.82
CA ALA A 89 0.64 -4.52 -20.24
C ALA A 89 -0.83 -4.44 -20.69
N THR A 90 -1.77 -4.81 -19.82
CA THR A 90 -3.20 -4.85 -20.13
C THR A 90 -4.00 -3.72 -19.48
N GLY A 91 -3.44 -3.06 -18.47
CA GLY A 91 -4.16 -2.10 -17.63
C GLY A 91 -5.12 -2.78 -16.64
N ARG A 92 -5.08 -4.10 -16.50
CA ARG A 92 -5.97 -4.85 -15.60
C ARG A 92 -5.59 -4.56 -14.14
N GLY A 93 -6.55 -4.08 -13.35
CA GLY A 93 -6.42 -3.88 -11.92
C GLY A 93 -6.77 -5.12 -11.08
N GLY A 94 -6.33 -5.10 -9.82
CA GLY A 94 -6.70 -6.03 -8.77
C GLY A 94 -8.17 -5.98 -8.36
N ASP A 95 -8.50 -6.67 -7.29
CA ASP A 95 -9.84 -6.79 -6.68
C ASP A 95 -10.13 -5.74 -5.59
N GLY A 96 -9.13 -4.95 -5.18
CA GLY A 96 -9.30 -3.86 -4.20
C GLY A 96 -10.00 -2.61 -4.72
N LEU A 97 -10.16 -1.60 -3.86
CA LEU A 97 -10.72 -0.29 -4.22
C LEU A 97 -9.74 0.62 -4.96
N PHE A 98 -8.43 0.35 -4.86
CA PHE A 98 -7.42 1.17 -5.49
C PHE A 98 -6.47 0.33 -6.34
N TYR A 99 -6.20 0.83 -7.54
CA TYR A 99 -5.15 0.32 -8.42
C TYR A 99 -4.80 1.44 -9.42
N PRO A 100 -3.66 1.35 -10.12
CA PRO A 100 -3.23 2.39 -11.04
C PRO A 100 -4.30 2.75 -12.09
N ASN A 101 -4.58 4.05 -12.21
CA ASN A 101 -5.55 4.63 -13.16
C ASN A 101 -7.01 4.15 -12.99
N ALA A 102 -7.36 3.52 -11.88
CA ALA A 102 -8.74 3.20 -11.55
C ALA A 102 -9.60 4.47 -11.43
N SER A 103 -10.87 4.36 -11.84
CA SER A 103 -11.91 5.36 -11.60
C SER A 103 -13.16 4.64 -11.13
N LEU A 104 -13.11 4.15 -9.89
CA LEU A 104 -14.23 3.44 -9.25
C LEU A 104 -15.16 4.42 -8.53
N SER A 105 -16.39 3.98 -8.32
CA SER A 105 -17.47 4.68 -7.64
C SER A 105 -18.10 3.78 -6.57
N PHE A 106 -18.93 4.36 -5.70
CA PHE A 106 -19.58 3.59 -4.61
C PHE A 106 -20.34 2.34 -5.09
N ARG A 107 -20.91 2.36 -6.31
CA ARG A 107 -21.64 1.21 -6.86
C ARG A 107 -20.73 0.03 -7.22
N ASP A 108 -19.43 0.27 -7.38
CA ASP A 108 -18.46 -0.76 -7.76
C ASP A 108 -18.03 -1.59 -6.54
N ALA A 109 -18.40 -1.16 -5.32
CA ALA A 109 -18.30 -1.92 -4.08
C ALA A 109 -19.60 -2.73 -3.86
N THR A 110 -19.78 -3.80 -4.62
CA THR A 110 -21.03 -4.60 -4.60
C THR A 110 -21.24 -5.37 -3.30
N ASP A 111 -20.19 -5.56 -2.51
CA ASP A 111 -20.23 -6.24 -1.20
C ASP A 111 -20.78 -5.30 -0.09
N GLY A 112 -20.99 -4.02 -0.44
CA GLY A 112 -21.50 -2.97 0.41
C GLY A 112 -20.39 -2.12 1.01
N SER A 113 -20.58 -0.80 1.03
CA SER A 113 -19.56 0.15 1.51
C SER A 113 -19.14 -0.07 2.98
N SER A 114 -20.05 -0.59 3.80
CA SER A 114 -19.78 -0.94 5.21
C SER A 114 -19.02 -2.26 5.38
N ASN A 115 -18.82 -3.03 4.31
CA ASN A 115 -18.11 -4.32 4.31
C ASN A 115 -16.89 -4.30 3.37
N THR A 116 -16.49 -3.14 2.87
CA THR A 116 -15.30 -2.99 2.03
C THR A 116 -14.28 -2.12 2.73
N LEU A 117 -13.06 -2.65 2.89
CA LEU A 117 -11.92 -1.97 3.46
C LEU A 117 -11.47 -0.83 2.54
N LEU A 118 -11.40 0.39 3.08
CA LEU A 118 -10.87 1.55 2.38
C LEU A 118 -9.38 1.72 2.64
N ALA A 119 -8.99 1.75 3.92
CA ALA A 119 -7.63 1.95 4.38
C ALA A 119 -7.40 1.22 5.70
N ALA A 120 -6.14 0.88 5.98
CA ALA A 120 -5.72 0.24 7.22
C ALA A 120 -4.37 0.77 7.67
N GLU A 121 -4.05 0.57 8.95
CA GLU A 121 -2.73 0.88 9.48
C GLU A 121 -1.63 0.06 8.80
N VAL A 122 -0.49 0.72 8.56
CA VAL A 122 0.79 0.17 8.13
C VAL A 122 1.91 0.76 8.98
N LYS A 123 3.09 0.15 8.93
CA LYS A 123 4.26 0.66 9.65
C LYS A 123 5.16 1.49 8.76
N ALA A 124 5.57 2.65 9.24
CA ALA A 124 6.63 3.43 8.61
C ALA A 124 7.93 2.61 8.55
N TRP A 125 8.74 2.83 7.51
CA TRP A 125 10.07 2.20 7.35
C TRP A 125 10.06 0.66 7.29
N THR A 126 8.96 0.06 6.82
CA THR A 126 8.86 -1.41 6.69
C THR A 126 9.88 -1.94 5.67
N ASN A 127 10.57 -3.03 6.04
CA ASN A 127 11.49 -3.74 5.17
C ASN A 127 10.72 -4.66 4.22
N TYR A 128 11.02 -4.56 2.93
CA TYR A 128 10.34 -5.34 1.91
C TYR A 128 11.28 -5.79 0.79
N THR A 129 10.88 -6.84 0.08
CA THR A 129 11.61 -7.35 -1.09
C THR A 129 10.85 -7.06 -2.38
N ARG A 130 11.56 -6.87 -3.51
CA ARG A 130 10.90 -6.47 -4.77
C ARG A 130 11.67 -6.78 -6.06
N ASN A 131 11.01 -6.55 -7.19
CA ASN A 131 11.51 -6.68 -8.57
C ASN A 131 11.84 -8.12 -9.01
N VAL A 132 11.11 -9.10 -8.48
CA VAL A 132 11.16 -10.50 -8.92
C VAL A 132 9.74 -11.03 -8.91
N GLN A 133 9.33 -11.78 -9.93
CA GLN A 133 8.01 -12.41 -9.95
C GLN A 133 7.86 -13.46 -8.85
N PRO A 134 6.65 -13.67 -8.32
CA PRO A 134 6.45 -14.65 -7.27
C PRO A 134 6.56 -16.06 -7.87
N PRO A 135 6.86 -17.07 -7.04
CA PRO A 135 6.89 -18.46 -7.50
C PRO A 135 5.50 -18.97 -7.93
N SER A 136 4.42 -18.29 -7.54
CA SER A 136 3.04 -18.62 -7.90
C SER A 136 2.21 -17.34 -8.04
N THR A 137 1.25 -17.35 -8.97
CA THR A 137 0.25 -16.27 -9.14
C THR A 137 -0.99 -16.49 -8.28
N THR A 138 -1.14 -17.66 -7.66
CA THR A 138 -2.16 -17.93 -6.63
C THR A 138 -1.81 -17.17 -5.35
N ALA A 139 -2.82 -16.54 -4.73
CA ALA A 139 -2.63 -15.79 -3.48
C ALA A 139 -2.13 -16.71 -2.34
N PRO A 140 -0.98 -16.40 -1.71
CA PRO A 140 -0.43 -17.18 -0.60
C PRO A 140 -1.44 -17.37 0.53
N SER A 141 -1.84 -18.59 0.85
CA SER A 141 -2.87 -18.89 1.86
C SER A 141 -2.35 -18.98 3.30
N ASN A 142 -1.02 -18.97 3.46
CA ASN A 142 -0.34 -19.16 4.73
C ASN A 142 1.06 -18.53 4.71
N VAL A 143 1.70 -18.46 5.88
CA VAL A 143 3.04 -17.87 6.06
C VAL A 143 4.11 -18.56 5.23
N ALA A 144 4.05 -19.89 5.02
CA ALA A 144 5.07 -20.60 4.24
C ALA A 144 5.04 -20.22 2.75
N GLU A 145 3.84 -20.10 2.18
CA GLU A 145 3.67 -19.61 0.80
C GLU A 145 4.07 -18.14 0.66
N ALA A 146 3.76 -17.31 1.66
CA ALA A 146 4.16 -15.91 1.68
C ALA A 146 5.69 -15.76 1.76
N LEU A 147 6.33 -16.55 2.63
CA LEU A 147 7.78 -16.61 2.76
C LEU A 147 8.45 -16.97 1.43
N ALA A 148 7.86 -17.87 0.64
CA ALA A 148 8.41 -18.21 -0.68
C ALA A 148 8.40 -17.00 -1.64
N ALA A 149 7.35 -16.17 -1.63
CA ALA A 149 7.29 -14.94 -2.42
C ALA A 149 8.29 -13.89 -1.93
N VAL A 150 8.36 -13.66 -0.62
CA VAL A 150 9.33 -12.72 0.00
C VAL A 150 10.77 -13.13 -0.29
N THR A 151 11.06 -14.43 -0.20
CA THR A 151 12.37 -15.02 -0.54
C THR A 151 12.70 -14.84 -2.02
N ALA A 152 11.73 -15.06 -2.93
CA ALA A 152 11.93 -14.83 -4.35
C ALA A 152 12.26 -13.35 -4.63
N GLY A 153 11.52 -12.43 -4.00
CA GLY A 153 11.77 -10.98 -4.10
C GLY A 153 13.17 -10.56 -3.65
N ALA A 154 13.79 -11.29 -2.71
CA ALA A 154 15.15 -11.03 -2.27
C ALA A 154 16.20 -11.24 -3.37
N GLY A 155 15.89 -12.02 -4.41
CA GLY A 155 16.71 -12.14 -5.61
C GLY A 155 16.77 -10.87 -6.47
N GLY A 156 15.94 -9.87 -6.18
CA GLY A 156 15.89 -8.59 -6.88
C GLY A 156 16.45 -7.46 -6.03
N GLN A 157 15.62 -6.88 -5.17
CA GLN A 157 16.01 -5.79 -4.28
C GLN A 157 15.45 -5.98 -2.88
N LEU A 158 16.31 -5.75 -1.90
CA LEU A 158 15.98 -5.60 -0.49
C LEU A 158 15.90 -4.10 -0.17
N LYS A 159 14.79 -3.63 0.40
CA LYS A 159 14.53 -2.20 0.60
C LYS A 159 14.02 -1.91 2.01
N PRO A 160 14.68 -1.01 2.76
CA PRO A 160 14.24 -0.58 4.10
C PRO A 160 13.43 0.72 4.03
N THR A 161 12.46 0.81 3.12
CA THR A 161 11.82 2.11 2.79
C THR A 161 10.31 2.05 2.64
N GLY A 162 9.65 0.96 3.03
CA GLY A 162 8.19 0.84 2.94
C GLY A 162 7.48 2.01 3.62
N HIS A 163 6.43 2.53 2.99
CA HIS A 163 5.59 3.61 3.54
C HIS A 163 6.28 4.95 3.86
N THR A 164 7.49 5.19 3.33
CA THR A 164 8.22 6.45 3.55
C THR A 164 7.96 7.54 2.50
N GLU A 165 7.14 7.26 1.49
CA GLU A 165 6.87 8.18 0.37
C GLU A 165 5.35 8.35 0.19
N TRP A 166 4.71 9.15 1.04
CA TRP A 166 3.25 9.39 0.95
C TRP A 166 2.74 9.84 -0.44
N PRO A 167 3.50 10.58 -1.28
CA PRO A 167 3.05 10.95 -2.62
C PRO A 167 3.08 9.77 -3.62
N ASP A 168 3.86 8.72 -3.37
CA ASP A 168 4.09 7.64 -4.32
C ASP A 168 2.88 6.70 -4.37
N GLY A 169 2.30 6.55 -5.57
CA GLY A 169 1.12 5.71 -5.81
C GLY A 169 1.35 4.20 -5.87
N ARG A 170 2.58 3.73 -5.68
CA ARG A 170 2.89 2.31 -5.63
C ARG A 170 2.46 1.69 -4.30
N VAL A 171 1.98 0.44 -4.35
CA VAL A 171 1.34 -0.23 -3.20
C VAL A 171 2.25 -0.30 -1.95
N HIS A 172 3.55 -0.50 -2.13
CA HIS A 172 4.52 -0.57 -1.03
C HIS A 172 4.79 0.77 -0.33
N HIS A 173 4.30 1.88 -0.87
CA HIS A 173 4.40 3.20 -0.26
C HIS A 173 3.03 3.71 0.23
N SER A 174 1.97 3.52 -0.54
CA SER A 174 0.66 4.12 -0.23
C SER A 174 -0.47 3.11 0.01
N GLY A 175 -0.20 1.81 -0.06
CA GLY A 175 -1.23 0.78 -0.04
C GLY A 175 -1.10 -0.23 1.11
N ILE A 176 -2.07 -1.14 1.15
CA ILE A 176 -2.06 -2.43 1.82
C ILE A 176 -2.63 -3.49 0.89
N THR A 177 -2.26 -4.74 1.12
CA THR A 177 -2.98 -5.89 0.59
C THR A 177 -3.53 -6.75 1.71
N THR A 178 -4.61 -7.47 1.44
CA THR A 178 -5.23 -8.40 2.40
C THR A 178 -4.72 -9.83 2.22
N THR A 179 -3.51 -10.00 1.63
CA THR A 179 -2.92 -11.34 1.39
C THR A 179 -2.80 -12.11 2.70
N LEU A 180 -2.40 -11.45 3.77
CA LEU A 180 -2.24 -12.02 5.11
C LEU A 180 -3.03 -11.19 6.11
N THR A 181 -3.41 -11.80 7.23
CA THR A 181 -4.09 -11.10 8.34
C THR A 181 -3.18 -10.04 8.95
N PRO A 182 -3.75 -9.06 9.67
CA PRO A 182 -2.95 -7.98 10.25
C PRO A 182 -1.81 -8.49 11.14
N ASN A 183 -0.72 -7.72 11.20
CA ASN A 183 0.51 -8.00 11.96
C ASN A 183 1.24 -9.33 11.63
N THR A 184 0.78 -10.12 10.65
CA THR A 184 1.42 -11.39 10.28
C THR A 184 2.92 -11.22 10.03
N SER A 185 3.77 -12.00 10.71
CA SER A 185 5.20 -12.06 10.37
C SER A 185 5.47 -13.21 9.41
N VAL A 186 6.16 -12.93 8.30
CA VAL A 186 6.56 -13.94 7.31
C VAL A 186 7.90 -14.60 7.62
N GLY A 187 8.72 -13.95 8.47
CA GLY A 187 9.94 -14.53 9.03
C GLY A 187 11.15 -14.61 8.10
N TYR A 188 11.16 -13.91 6.95
CA TYR A 188 12.36 -13.86 6.11
C TYR A 188 13.44 -12.97 6.74
N VAL A 189 14.63 -13.51 6.99
CA VAL A 189 15.77 -12.77 7.55
C VAL A 189 16.95 -12.83 6.60
N PHE A 190 17.51 -11.67 6.28
CA PHE A 190 18.75 -11.54 5.51
C PHE A 190 19.68 -10.55 6.20
N ASP A 191 20.91 -10.96 6.46
CA ASP A 191 21.93 -10.14 7.15
C ASP A 191 21.44 -9.53 8.48
N GLY A 192 20.71 -10.33 9.28
CA GLY A 192 20.15 -9.91 10.57
C GLY A 192 18.95 -8.97 10.48
N VAL A 193 18.47 -8.65 9.28
CA VAL A 193 17.29 -7.79 9.05
C VAL A 193 16.12 -8.64 8.60
N THR A 194 14.97 -8.48 9.26
CA THR A 194 13.71 -9.12 8.85
C THR A 194 13.05 -8.33 7.73
N TYR A 195 12.62 -9.01 6.68
CA TYR A 195 11.79 -8.47 5.60
C TYR A 195 10.42 -9.13 5.65
N GLU A 196 9.41 -8.29 5.71
CA GLU A 196 8.06 -8.68 6.10
C GLU A 196 7.05 -8.55 4.95
N ASP A 197 7.37 -7.69 3.99
CA ASP A 197 6.52 -7.38 2.85
C ASP A 197 7.22 -7.72 1.53
N TYR A 198 6.41 -7.86 0.48
CA TYR A 198 6.84 -8.24 -0.85
C TYR A 198 6.10 -7.42 -1.91
N ASN A 199 6.81 -7.00 -2.95
CA ASN A 199 6.21 -6.36 -4.12
C ASN A 199 6.92 -6.82 -5.41
N SER A 200 6.27 -7.69 -6.20
CA SER A 200 6.91 -8.33 -7.35
C SER A 200 7.49 -7.32 -8.35
N TRP A 201 6.68 -6.35 -8.80
CA TRP A 201 7.07 -5.31 -9.74
C TRP A 201 6.39 -4.00 -9.39
N GLN A 202 7.17 -2.93 -9.46
CA GLN A 202 6.68 -1.58 -9.20
C GLN A 202 5.71 -1.14 -10.29
N GLU A 203 4.53 -0.70 -9.88
CA GLU A 203 3.48 -0.21 -10.76
C GLU A 203 4.00 0.94 -11.62
N GLY A 204 3.86 0.82 -12.94
CA GLY A 204 4.26 1.85 -13.91
C GLY A 204 5.77 1.98 -14.16
N LYS A 205 6.62 1.09 -13.61
CA LYS A 205 8.05 1.07 -13.93
C LYS A 205 8.29 0.34 -15.27
N LYS A 206 8.63 1.10 -16.32
CA LYS A 206 9.01 0.56 -17.63
C LYS A 206 10.48 0.10 -17.64
N GLY A 207 10.75 -1.11 -18.12
CA GLY A 207 12.11 -1.64 -18.26
C GLY A 207 12.18 -3.13 -18.59
N THR A 208 13.39 -3.65 -18.82
CA THR A 208 13.61 -5.09 -19.02
C THR A 208 13.25 -5.87 -17.76
N GLY A 209 12.32 -6.81 -17.87
CA GLY A 209 11.80 -7.62 -16.76
C GLY A 209 10.41 -7.21 -16.27
N GLU A 210 9.82 -6.14 -16.81
CA GLU A 210 8.45 -5.71 -16.48
C GLU A 210 7.45 -6.86 -16.49
N GLY A 211 6.61 -6.90 -15.48
CA GLY A 211 5.49 -7.83 -15.42
C GLY A 211 4.47 -7.40 -14.39
N PRO A 212 3.41 -8.20 -14.20
CA PRO A 212 2.35 -7.81 -13.30
C PRO A 212 2.81 -7.71 -11.85
N THR A 213 2.19 -6.79 -11.13
CA THR A 213 2.39 -6.52 -9.71
C THR A 213 1.55 -7.49 -8.88
N TYR A 214 2.24 -8.24 -8.04
CA TYR A 214 1.71 -9.04 -6.94
C TYR A 214 2.36 -8.55 -5.66
N ALA A 215 1.61 -8.37 -4.58
CA ALA A 215 2.16 -7.77 -3.37
C ALA A 215 1.60 -8.36 -2.07
N ILE A 216 2.50 -8.53 -1.10
CA ILE A 216 2.18 -8.74 0.31
C ILE A 216 2.57 -7.45 1.02
N ILE A 217 1.63 -6.52 1.17
CA ILE A 217 1.82 -5.30 1.96
C ILE A 217 0.90 -5.42 3.17
N THR A 218 1.40 -6.04 4.23
CA THR A 218 0.55 -6.49 5.33
C THR A 218 0.11 -5.28 6.16
N SER A 219 -1.17 -5.21 6.55
CA SER A 219 -1.60 -4.22 7.54
C SER A 219 -0.88 -4.48 8.87
N ARG A 220 -0.29 -3.43 9.46
CA ARG A 220 0.55 -3.56 10.65
C ARG A 220 0.36 -2.35 11.56
N SER A 221 0.34 -2.60 12.87
CA SER A 221 0.23 -1.54 13.88
C SER A 221 1.12 -1.80 15.09
N TYR A 222 1.32 -0.75 15.89
CA TYR A 222 1.93 -0.82 17.22
C TYR A 222 0.89 -0.94 18.33
N HIS A 223 -0.40 -0.87 18.00
CA HIS A 223 -1.46 -1.24 18.92
C HIS A 223 -1.44 -2.76 19.17
N THR A 224 -1.52 -3.16 20.44
CA THR A 224 -1.42 -4.57 20.83
C THR A 224 -2.59 -5.37 20.26
N GLY A 225 -2.31 -6.40 19.46
CA GLY A 225 -3.29 -7.39 19.01
C GLY A 225 -4.27 -6.91 17.94
N ALA A 226 -4.15 -5.67 17.45
CA ALA A 226 -5.11 -5.10 16.52
C ALA A 226 -4.50 -4.06 15.58
N VAL A 227 -5.21 -3.78 14.49
CA VAL A 227 -4.97 -2.65 13.59
C VAL A 227 -6.24 -1.80 13.50
N ASN A 228 -6.10 -0.50 13.33
CA ASN A 228 -7.22 0.35 12.98
C ASN A 228 -7.45 0.33 11.47
N ILE A 229 -8.73 0.28 11.09
CA ILE A 229 -9.16 0.33 9.70
C ILE A 229 -10.22 1.41 9.49
N VAL A 230 -10.39 1.80 8.24
CA VAL A 230 -11.50 2.61 7.74
C VAL A 230 -12.21 1.80 6.66
N LEU A 231 -13.53 1.70 6.75
CA LEU A 231 -14.39 1.08 5.74
C LEU A 231 -14.80 2.13 4.70
N PHE A 232 -15.30 1.69 3.55
CA PHE A 232 -15.62 2.59 2.43
C PHE A 232 -16.76 3.56 2.73
N ASP A 233 -17.64 3.23 3.69
CA ASP A 233 -18.64 4.15 4.22
C ASP A 233 -18.09 5.24 5.16
N GLY A 234 -16.78 5.22 5.43
CA GLY A 234 -16.09 6.15 6.32
C GLY A 234 -16.09 5.74 7.80
N SER A 235 -16.73 4.62 8.16
CA SER A 235 -16.69 4.12 9.54
C SER A 235 -15.31 3.56 9.88
N ALA A 236 -14.82 3.86 11.10
CA ALA A 236 -13.55 3.39 11.60
C ALA A 236 -13.75 2.33 12.69
N ARG A 237 -12.93 1.28 12.69
CA ARG A 237 -13.00 0.16 13.65
C ARG A 237 -11.60 -0.40 13.89
N SER A 238 -11.40 -1.06 15.03
CA SER A 238 -10.20 -1.85 15.30
C SER A 238 -10.47 -3.32 14.96
N ILE A 239 -9.56 -3.95 14.21
CA ILE A 239 -9.65 -5.36 13.81
C ILE A 239 -8.53 -6.15 14.49
N SER A 240 -8.91 -7.27 15.09
CA SER A 240 -7.97 -8.21 15.70
C SER A 240 -7.00 -8.79 14.67
N GLU A 241 -5.74 -8.94 15.04
CA GLU A 241 -4.75 -9.69 14.23
C GLU A 241 -5.11 -11.18 14.07
N ASN A 242 -6.01 -11.68 14.92
CA ASN A 242 -6.53 -13.05 14.89
C ASN A 242 -7.82 -13.20 14.05
N ILE A 243 -8.22 -12.18 13.30
CA ILE A 243 -9.34 -12.28 12.35
C ILE A 243 -9.12 -13.47 11.40
N ASP A 244 -10.20 -14.17 11.03
CA ASP A 244 -10.10 -15.23 10.04
C ASP A 244 -9.63 -14.67 8.69
N LEU A 245 -8.66 -15.35 8.05
CA LEU A 245 -8.07 -14.87 6.81
C LEU A 245 -9.09 -14.72 5.68
N SER A 246 -10.12 -15.57 5.62
CA SER A 246 -11.17 -15.46 4.59
C SER A 246 -12.02 -14.20 4.79
N ILE A 247 -12.35 -13.87 6.04
CA ILE A 247 -13.07 -12.63 6.38
C ILE A 247 -12.21 -11.41 6.06
N TRP A 248 -10.93 -11.42 6.44
CA TRP A 248 -10.02 -10.31 6.14
C TRP A 248 -9.86 -10.07 4.64
N ARG A 249 -9.77 -11.15 3.85
CA ARG A 249 -9.71 -11.07 2.39
C ARG A 249 -11.00 -10.55 1.80
N ALA A 250 -12.15 -11.02 2.28
CA ALA A 250 -13.46 -10.55 1.84
C ALA A 250 -13.58 -9.03 1.98
N LEU A 251 -13.16 -8.47 3.13
CA LEU A 251 -13.09 -7.02 3.34
C LEU A 251 -12.19 -6.32 2.33
N GLY A 252 -11.11 -6.97 1.89
CA GLY A 252 -10.17 -6.43 0.91
C GLY A 252 -10.71 -6.36 -0.51
N THR A 253 -11.78 -7.08 -0.85
CA THR A 253 -12.35 -7.07 -2.20
C THR A 253 -13.47 -6.05 -2.34
N ARG A 254 -13.60 -5.44 -3.52
CA ARG A 254 -14.74 -4.56 -3.83
C ARG A 254 -15.99 -5.33 -4.29
N ALA A 255 -15.79 -6.52 -4.88
CA ALA A 255 -16.85 -7.23 -5.59
C ALA A 255 -16.65 -8.76 -5.57
N GLY A 256 -16.35 -9.31 -4.39
CA GLY A 256 -16.29 -10.76 -4.16
C GLY A 256 -17.67 -11.43 -4.10
N ASN A 257 -18.74 -10.64 -3.90
CA ASN A 257 -20.07 -11.07 -3.45
C ASN A 257 -20.02 -11.79 -2.09
N GLU A 258 -19.05 -11.43 -1.27
CA GLU A 258 -18.81 -12.00 0.04
C GLU A 258 -19.36 -11.01 1.06
N VAL A 259 -20.44 -11.36 1.77
CA VAL A 259 -20.85 -10.62 2.97
C VAL A 259 -20.12 -11.25 4.14
N PRO A 260 -19.08 -10.62 4.69
CA PRO A 260 -18.36 -11.19 5.82
C PRO A 260 -19.33 -11.31 7.00
N LYS A 261 -19.38 -12.47 7.64
CA LYS A 261 -20.05 -12.60 8.94
C LYS A 261 -19.21 -11.84 9.97
N GLU A 262 -19.88 -11.25 10.95
CA GLU A 262 -19.37 -10.38 12.04
C GLU A 262 -17.86 -10.48 12.31
N TYR A 263 -17.21 -9.31 12.39
CA TYR A 263 -15.76 -9.14 12.53
C TYR A 263 -15.40 -7.93 13.40
#